data_AF-A0A7C5SGM5-F1
#
_entry.id   AF-A0A7C5SGM5-F1
#
_cell.length_a   1.000
_cell.length_b   1.000
_cell.length_c   1.000
_cell.angle_alpha   90.00
_cell.angle_beta   90.00
_cell.angle_gamma   90.00
#
_symmetry.space_group_name_H-M   'P 1'
#
loop_
_entity.id
_entity.type
_entity.pdbx_description
1 polymer ?
#
loop_
_entity_poly.entity_id
_entity_poly.type
_entity_poly.pdbx_seq_one_letter_code
_entity_poly.pdbx_strand_id
1 'polypeptide(L)'
;APTTDQHPAGGLPLPINDNATTSSPLELSSDREIEEINVRVDLTHSYIGDLTVTLVAPDGTRVRLHDRSGGATADIHTWYDTDTPSVDDLGQLAGKASAGTWTLEVKDSASGDEGSLDGWTLEVISRPFEDPLAEVLLRQVVTTSEGSVELDWWPVGSADSYRIYRSDDPSRASAFIDATAEDSDPTDTHFVDGDSRSFLCWIVSAEGHTGEGLWGHFGR
;
A
#
# COMPACT_ATOMS: atom_id res chain seq x y z
N ALA A 1 -9.76 -0.86 8.11
CA ALA A 1 -10.21 -1.91 7.19
C ALA A 1 -9.90 -1.48 5.77
N PRO A 2 -9.61 -2.41 4.86
CA PRO A 2 -9.39 -2.08 3.46
C PRO A 2 -10.65 -1.43 2.87
N THR A 3 -10.48 -0.49 1.95
CA THR A 3 -11.55 0.03 1.10
C THR A 3 -11.23 -0.27 -0.34
N THR A 4 -12.28 -0.46 -1.14
CA THR A 4 -12.19 -0.65 -2.58
C THR A 4 -12.70 0.61 -3.24
N ASP A 5 -11.85 1.27 -4.02
CA ASP A 5 -12.15 2.52 -4.70
C ASP A 5 -11.84 2.37 -6.20
N GLN A 6 -12.79 2.78 -7.06
CA GLN A 6 -12.64 2.73 -8.52
C GLN A 6 -12.41 4.13 -9.08
N HIS A 7 -11.38 4.25 -9.92
CA HIS A 7 -10.91 5.50 -10.49
C HIS A 7 -10.88 5.42 -12.02
N PRO A 8 -11.96 5.85 -12.70
CA PRO A 8 -11.98 5.90 -14.17
C PRO A 8 -11.09 7.05 -14.67
N ALA A 9 -10.31 6.79 -15.71
CA ALA A 9 -9.48 7.80 -16.34
C ALA A 9 -10.30 8.79 -17.18
N GLY A 10 -9.87 10.05 -17.16
CA GLY A 10 -10.43 11.12 -17.99
C GLY A 10 -9.66 11.31 -19.29
N GLY A 11 -10.17 12.18 -20.17
CA GLY A 11 -9.47 12.58 -21.40
C GLY A 11 -9.47 11.54 -22.52
N LEU A 12 -10.39 10.58 -22.47
CA LEU A 12 -10.59 9.51 -23.45
C LEU A 12 -11.82 9.82 -24.35
N PRO A 13 -11.90 9.27 -25.58
CA PRO A 13 -10.96 8.31 -26.17
C PRO A 13 -9.65 8.96 -26.63
N LEU A 14 -8.57 8.17 -26.66
CA LEU A 14 -7.27 8.55 -27.25
C LEU A 14 -6.93 7.64 -28.43
N PRO A 15 -6.36 8.17 -29.53
CA PRO A 15 -6.02 7.36 -30.69
C PRO A 15 -4.87 6.40 -30.37
N ILE A 16 -4.92 5.18 -30.89
CA ILE A 16 -3.81 4.21 -30.93
C ILE A 16 -3.36 4.17 -32.39
N ASN A 17 -2.18 4.73 -32.67
CA ASN A 17 -1.63 4.79 -34.02
C ASN A 17 -0.56 3.71 -34.20
N ASP A 18 -0.43 3.24 -35.44
CA ASP A 18 0.61 2.31 -35.87
C ASP A 18 2.01 2.70 -35.36
N ASN A 19 2.75 1.72 -34.84
CA ASN A 19 4.12 1.88 -34.33
C ASN A 19 4.31 3.01 -33.29
N ALA A 20 3.24 3.44 -32.61
CA ALA A 20 3.29 4.49 -31.62
C ALA A 20 2.86 4.00 -30.23
N THR A 21 3.10 4.83 -29.22
CA THR A 21 2.61 4.61 -27.86
C THR A 21 1.66 5.73 -27.49
N THR A 22 0.48 5.33 -27.04
CA THR A 22 -0.57 6.19 -26.49
C THR A 22 -0.51 6.10 -24.97
N SER A 23 -0.46 7.24 -24.30
CA SER A 23 -0.38 7.32 -22.84
C SER A 23 -1.59 8.06 -22.28
N SER A 24 -2.26 7.47 -21.30
CA SER A 24 -3.38 8.06 -20.59
C SER A 24 -3.07 8.17 -19.10
N PRO A 25 -2.88 9.39 -18.56
CA PRO A 25 -2.62 9.60 -17.13
C PRO A 25 -3.91 9.63 -16.30
N LEU A 26 -3.80 9.20 -15.05
CA LEU A 26 -4.82 9.25 -14.01
C LEU A 26 -4.15 9.70 -12.70
N GLU A 27 -4.57 10.87 -12.20
CA GLU A 27 -4.06 11.43 -10.95
C GLU A 27 -4.89 10.94 -9.76
N LEU A 28 -4.23 10.31 -8.78
CA LEU A 28 -4.83 9.98 -7.48
C LEU A 28 -4.26 10.86 -6.38
N SER A 29 -5.10 11.63 -5.71
CA SER A 29 -4.68 12.53 -4.63
C SER A 29 -4.70 11.90 -3.23
N SER A 30 -5.40 10.78 -3.05
CA SER A 30 -5.48 10.07 -1.77
C SER A 30 -4.31 9.10 -1.65
N ASP A 31 -3.50 9.25 -0.62
CA ASP A 31 -2.38 8.36 -0.35
C ASP A 31 -2.73 7.29 0.67
N ARG A 32 -2.64 6.04 0.24
CA ARG A 32 -3.01 4.84 0.99
C ARG A 32 -2.08 3.70 0.60
N GLU A 33 -1.93 2.73 1.49
CA GLU A 33 -1.15 1.53 1.20
C GLU A 33 -2.00 0.57 0.35
N ILE A 34 -1.49 0.23 -0.82
CA ILE A 34 -2.11 -0.69 -1.76
C ILE A 34 -2.08 -2.11 -1.18
N GLU A 35 -3.22 -2.78 -1.15
CA GLU A 35 -3.30 -4.22 -0.91
C GLU A 35 -3.41 -4.98 -2.24
N GLU A 36 -4.22 -4.48 -3.18
CA GLU A 36 -4.48 -5.11 -4.47
C GLU A 36 -4.87 -4.06 -5.52
N ILE A 37 -4.56 -4.34 -6.78
CA ILE A 37 -4.90 -3.50 -7.94
C ILE A 37 -5.59 -4.37 -8.99
N ASN A 38 -6.79 -3.97 -9.40
CA ASN A 38 -7.46 -4.48 -10.59
C ASN A 38 -7.53 -3.38 -11.66
N VAL A 39 -7.41 -3.75 -12.94
CA VAL A 39 -7.44 -2.77 -14.04
C VAL A 39 -8.46 -3.16 -15.08
N ARG A 40 -9.49 -2.32 -15.27
CA ARG A 40 -10.37 -2.42 -16.43
C ARG A 40 -9.74 -1.73 -17.62
N VAL A 41 -9.65 -2.43 -18.75
CA VAL A 41 -9.28 -1.85 -20.04
C VAL A 41 -10.44 -2.00 -21.02
N ASP A 42 -10.77 -0.90 -21.69
CA ASP A 42 -11.71 -0.81 -22.80
C ASP A 42 -11.04 -0.09 -23.97
N LEU A 43 -10.74 -0.82 -25.03
CA LEU A 43 -10.18 -0.25 -26.26
C LEU A 43 -10.69 -0.97 -27.50
N THR A 44 -10.82 -0.20 -28.58
CA THR A 44 -11.17 -0.67 -29.91
C THR A 44 -9.90 -0.85 -30.75
N HIS A 45 -9.70 -2.03 -31.33
CA HIS A 45 -8.60 -2.33 -32.24
C HIS A 45 -8.89 -3.60 -33.04
N SER A 46 -8.60 -3.63 -34.34
CA SER A 46 -8.87 -4.80 -35.20
C SER A 46 -8.00 -6.01 -34.88
N TYR A 47 -6.76 -5.81 -34.42
CA TYR A 47 -5.79 -6.86 -34.10
C TYR A 47 -5.14 -6.63 -32.73
N ILE A 48 -5.69 -7.20 -31.66
CA ILE A 48 -5.11 -7.01 -30.31
C ILE A 48 -3.76 -7.72 -30.14
N GLY A 49 -3.43 -8.65 -31.03
CA GLY A 49 -2.12 -9.29 -31.11
C GLY A 49 -0.97 -8.33 -31.41
N ASP A 50 -1.27 -7.09 -31.77
CA ASP A 50 -0.25 -6.08 -32.03
C ASP A 50 0.06 -5.16 -30.84
N LEU A 51 -0.83 -5.18 -29.85
CA LEU A 51 -0.79 -4.28 -28.72
C LEU A 51 0.06 -4.83 -27.57
N THR A 52 0.84 -3.95 -26.95
CA THR A 52 1.36 -4.14 -25.59
C THR A 52 0.69 -3.10 -24.70
N VAL A 53 0.03 -3.52 -23.62
CA VAL A 53 -0.63 -2.64 -22.65
C VAL A 53 0.11 -2.73 -21.33
N THR A 54 0.57 -1.59 -20.80
CA THR A 54 1.36 -1.49 -19.57
C THR A 54 0.74 -0.49 -18.62
N LEU A 55 0.53 -0.90 -17.37
CA LEU A 55 0.26 0.02 -16.27
C LEU A 55 1.58 0.52 -15.69
N VAL A 56 1.71 1.83 -15.53
CA VAL A 56 2.84 2.49 -14.88
C VAL A 56 2.35 3.13 -13.59
N ALA A 57 2.93 2.70 -12.47
CA ALA A 57 2.65 3.22 -11.15
C ALA A 57 3.40 4.55 -10.88
N PRO A 58 2.97 5.36 -9.90
CA PRO A 58 3.60 6.64 -9.56
C PRO A 58 5.10 6.53 -9.19
N ASP A 59 5.52 5.40 -8.63
CA ASP A 59 6.92 5.13 -8.29
C ASP A 59 7.78 4.69 -9.49
N GLY A 60 7.19 4.62 -10.69
CA GLY A 60 7.84 4.18 -11.92
C GLY A 60 7.81 2.66 -12.16
N THR A 61 7.18 1.87 -11.28
CA THR A 61 6.97 0.43 -11.50
C THR A 61 6.10 0.22 -12.72
N ARG A 62 6.46 -0.75 -13.55
CA ARG A 62 5.77 -1.05 -14.81
C ARG A 62 5.26 -2.48 -14.78
N VAL A 63 3.97 -2.65 -15.00
CA VAL A 63 3.30 -3.97 -15.00
C VAL A 63 2.64 -4.16 -16.36
N ARG A 64 3.08 -5.16 -17.14
CA ARG A 64 2.43 -5.47 -18.42
C ARG A 64 1.13 -6.23 -18.17
N LEU A 65 0.05 -5.67 -18.67
CA LEU A 65 -1.28 -6.28 -18.62
C LEU A 65 -1.51 -7.20 -19.82
N HIS A 66 -1.07 -6.74 -21.00
CA HIS A 66 -1.19 -7.47 -22.27
C HIS A 66 0.10 -7.37 -23.05
N ASP A 67 0.51 -8.46 -23.68
CA ASP A 67 1.71 -8.50 -24.52
C ASP A 67 1.46 -9.29 -25.79
N ARG A 68 0.94 -8.61 -26.80
CA ARG A 68 0.82 -9.09 -28.19
C ARG A 68 0.16 -10.46 -28.31
N SER A 69 -0.80 -10.73 -27.43
CA SER A 69 -1.56 -11.98 -27.38
C SER A 69 -2.92 -11.82 -28.08
N GLY A 70 -3.60 -12.91 -28.40
CA GLY A 70 -4.93 -12.86 -29.04
C GLY A 70 -4.93 -12.72 -30.58
N GLY A 71 -3.81 -12.39 -31.21
CA GLY A 71 -3.69 -12.39 -32.68
C GLY A 71 -4.69 -11.45 -33.36
N ALA A 72 -5.49 -11.99 -34.29
CA ALA A 72 -6.51 -11.24 -35.04
C ALA A 72 -7.83 -11.01 -34.29
N THR A 73 -7.89 -11.31 -32.99
CA THR A 73 -9.03 -10.94 -32.16
C THR A 73 -9.15 -9.42 -32.13
N ALA A 74 -10.39 -8.93 -32.25
CA ALA A 74 -10.68 -7.52 -32.11
C ALA A 74 -10.95 -7.16 -30.64
N ASP A 75 -10.54 -5.94 -30.29
CA ASP A 75 -10.88 -5.21 -29.07
C ASP A 75 -10.42 -5.84 -27.74
N ILE A 76 -10.18 -5.01 -26.73
CA ILE A 76 -9.96 -5.48 -25.36
C ILE A 76 -11.03 -4.85 -24.48
N HIS A 77 -11.85 -5.71 -23.86
CA HIS A 77 -12.88 -5.35 -22.89
C HIS A 77 -12.81 -6.33 -21.71
N THR A 78 -11.93 -6.08 -20.75
CA THR A 78 -11.70 -7.02 -19.65
C THR A 78 -11.18 -6.35 -18.39
N TRP A 79 -11.44 -6.98 -17.24
CA TRP A 79 -10.74 -6.70 -15.99
C TRP A 79 -9.50 -7.58 -15.88
N TYR A 80 -8.33 -6.96 -15.88
CA TYR A 80 -7.09 -7.64 -15.55
C TYR A 80 -7.02 -7.91 -14.03
N ASP A 81 -6.53 -9.10 -13.70
CA ASP A 81 -6.47 -9.75 -12.38
C ASP A 81 -7.80 -10.30 -11.82
N THR A 82 -8.94 -9.88 -12.39
CA THR A 82 -10.26 -10.48 -12.10
C THR A 82 -10.72 -11.49 -13.17
N ASP A 83 -10.85 -11.05 -14.42
CA ASP A 83 -11.40 -11.85 -15.53
C ASP A 83 -10.30 -12.41 -16.43
N THR A 84 -9.19 -11.69 -16.55
CA THR A 84 -8.05 -12.04 -17.39
C THR A 84 -6.76 -11.86 -16.59
N PRO A 85 -5.86 -12.87 -16.53
CA PRO A 85 -4.58 -12.68 -15.88
C PRO A 85 -3.74 -11.65 -16.63
N SER A 86 -3.07 -10.77 -15.90
CA SER A 86 -2.04 -9.89 -16.47
C SER A 86 -0.79 -10.69 -16.86
N VAL A 87 0.05 -10.12 -17.73
CA VAL A 87 1.31 -10.76 -18.16
C VAL A 87 2.32 -10.76 -17.01
N ASP A 88 2.49 -9.61 -16.36
CA ASP A 88 3.28 -9.46 -15.15
C ASP A 88 2.35 -9.39 -13.93
N ASP A 89 2.80 -9.87 -12.76
CA ASP A 89 1.99 -9.93 -11.54
C ASP A 89 1.67 -8.53 -11.00
N LEU A 90 0.38 -8.18 -10.89
CA LEU A 90 -0.08 -6.91 -10.30
C LEU A 90 0.18 -6.83 -8.80
N GLY A 91 0.32 -7.97 -8.11
CA GLY A 91 0.65 -8.06 -6.69
C GLY A 91 1.99 -7.42 -6.31
N GLN A 92 2.88 -7.15 -7.29
CA GLN A 92 4.12 -6.40 -7.05
C GLN A 92 3.88 -4.94 -6.61
N LEU A 93 2.64 -4.44 -6.74
CA LEU A 93 2.23 -3.10 -6.30
C LEU A 93 1.76 -3.07 -4.84
N ALA A 94 1.54 -4.24 -4.21
CA ALA A 94 1.14 -4.31 -2.81
C ALA A 94 2.21 -3.71 -1.88
N GLY A 95 1.76 -3.01 -0.84
CA GLY A 95 2.60 -2.29 0.13
C GLY A 95 3.10 -0.93 -0.35
N LYS A 96 2.76 -0.51 -1.58
CA LYS A 96 3.17 0.79 -2.13
C LYS A 96 2.11 1.87 -1.90
N ALA A 97 2.53 3.12 -2.09
CA ALA A 97 1.66 4.30 -2.07
C ALA A 97 0.73 4.33 -3.30
N SER A 98 -0.56 4.58 -3.06
CA SER A 98 -1.57 4.75 -4.11
C SER A 98 -1.55 6.14 -4.75
N ALA A 99 -1.03 7.17 -4.05
CA ALA A 99 -1.06 8.53 -4.54
C ALA A 99 -0.06 8.81 -5.68
N GLY A 100 -0.46 9.72 -6.56
CA GLY A 100 0.33 10.21 -7.68
C GLY A 100 -0.26 9.83 -9.03
N THR A 101 0.54 10.01 -10.07
CA THR A 101 0.14 9.78 -11.45
C THR A 101 0.30 8.32 -11.84
N TRP A 102 -0.82 7.64 -12.05
CA TRP A 102 -0.87 6.35 -12.74
C TRP A 102 -0.96 6.59 -14.24
N THR A 103 -0.30 5.79 -15.06
CA THR A 103 -0.38 5.92 -16.52
C THR A 103 -0.63 4.58 -17.16
N LEU A 104 -1.67 4.49 -18.00
CA LEU A 104 -1.84 3.37 -18.91
C LEU A 104 -1.14 3.71 -20.23
N GLU A 105 -0.19 2.88 -20.63
CA GLU A 105 0.48 2.96 -21.92
C GLU A 105 0.00 1.83 -22.83
N VAL A 106 -0.48 2.20 -24.02
CA VAL A 106 -0.86 1.26 -25.08
C VAL A 106 0.09 1.48 -26.24
N LYS A 107 0.90 0.47 -26.55
CA LYS A 107 1.81 0.49 -27.69
C LYS A 107 1.30 -0.44 -28.77
N ASP A 108 1.03 0.10 -29.94
CA ASP A 108 0.92 -0.71 -31.15
C ASP A 108 2.31 -0.87 -31.77
N SER A 109 2.72 -2.11 -32.01
CA SER A 109 4.01 -2.44 -32.63
C SER A 109 3.88 -3.10 -34.00
N ALA A 110 2.72 -3.04 -34.63
CA ALA A 110 2.52 -3.38 -36.03
C ALA A 110 2.06 -2.15 -36.84
N SER A 111 1.79 -2.38 -38.12
CA SER A 111 1.29 -1.36 -39.03
C SER A 111 0.08 -1.90 -39.77
N GLY A 112 -0.86 -1.03 -40.10
CA GLY A 112 -2.05 -1.33 -40.89
C GLY A 112 -3.33 -1.41 -40.09
N ASP A 113 -3.27 -1.29 -38.76
CA ASP A 113 -4.39 -1.41 -37.85
C ASP A 113 -4.30 -0.30 -36.81
N GLU A 114 -5.21 0.67 -36.88
CA GLU A 114 -5.31 1.75 -35.89
C GLU A 114 -6.55 1.54 -35.02
N GLY A 115 -6.58 2.17 -33.85
CA GLY A 115 -7.69 2.04 -32.91
C GLY A 115 -7.82 3.21 -31.94
N SER A 116 -8.52 2.96 -30.84
CA SER A 116 -8.69 3.93 -29.77
C SER A 116 -8.71 3.26 -28.40
N LEU A 117 -8.02 3.88 -27.45
CA LEU A 117 -8.23 3.63 -26.03
C LEU A 117 -9.50 4.38 -25.63
N ASP A 118 -10.58 3.66 -25.37
CA ASP A 118 -11.91 4.23 -25.13
C ASP A 118 -12.17 4.49 -23.66
N GLY A 119 -11.61 3.66 -22.79
CA GLY A 119 -11.77 3.71 -21.35
C GLY A 119 -10.73 2.89 -20.61
N TRP A 120 -10.35 3.31 -19.41
CA TRP A 120 -9.75 2.42 -18.44
C TRP A 120 -10.06 2.88 -17.02
N THR A 121 -10.11 1.94 -16.09
CA THR A 121 -10.40 2.20 -14.67
C THR A 121 -9.36 1.48 -13.83
N LEU A 122 -8.77 2.20 -12.88
CA LEU A 122 -7.95 1.62 -11.83
C LEU A 122 -8.84 1.35 -10.62
N GLU A 123 -8.97 0.09 -10.22
CA GLU A 123 -9.56 -0.27 -8.94
C GLU A 123 -8.45 -0.52 -7.93
N VAL A 124 -8.52 0.18 -6.81
CA VAL A 124 -7.53 0.11 -5.74
C VAL A 124 -8.22 -0.45 -4.50
N ILE A 125 -7.79 -1.62 -4.06
CA ILE A 125 -8.06 -2.09 -2.71
C ILE A 125 -6.91 -1.59 -1.85
N SER A 126 -7.21 -0.72 -0.89
CA SER A 126 -6.18 -0.09 -0.05
C SER A 126 -6.62 0.06 1.38
N ARG A 127 -5.64 0.10 2.28
CA ARG A 127 -5.83 0.48 3.69
C ARG A 127 -5.17 1.84 3.93
N PRO A 128 -5.60 2.60 4.95
CA PRO A 128 -4.77 3.70 5.43
C PRO A 128 -3.36 3.15 5.67
N PHE A 129 -2.30 3.93 5.40
CA PHE A 129 -1.00 3.57 5.95
C PHE A 129 -1.21 3.31 7.43
N GLU A 130 -0.75 2.15 7.91
CA GLU A 130 -0.60 1.98 9.35
C GLU A 130 0.34 3.10 9.77
N ASP A 131 -0.20 4.11 10.47
CA ASP A 131 0.63 5.11 11.11
C ASP A 131 1.67 4.31 11.88
N PRO A 132 2.97 4.46 11.60
CA PRO A 132 3.95 3.87 12.48
C PRO A 132 3.61 4.40 13.86
N LEU A 133 3.27 3.50 14.77
CA LEU A 133 2.99 3.80 16.16
C LEU A 133 4.02 4.84 16.58
N ALA A 134 3.56 6.03 17.00
CA ALA A 134 4.51 7.04 17.43
C ALA A 134 5.32 6.44 18.56
N GLU A 135 6.61 6.20 18.30
CA GLU A 135 7.49 5.58 19.28
C GLU A 135 7.55 6.52 20.47
N VAL A 136 6.94 6.10 21.56
CA VAL A 136 7.01 6.83 22.81
C VAL A 136 8.40 6.58 23.38
N LEU A 137 9.13 7.67 23.65
CA LEU A 137 10.49 7.56 24.17
C LEU A 137 10.47 6.91 25.55
N LEU A 138 11.02 5.70 25.65
CA LEU A 138 11.22 5.03 26.92
C LEU A 138 12.21 5.83 27.78
N ARG A 139 11.77 6.16 28.98
CA ARG A 139 12.56 6.78 30.04
C ARG A 139 13.37 5.73 30.78
N GLN A 140 12.79 4.56 31.03
CA GLN A 140 13.46 3.49 31.77
C GLN A 140 12.89 2.11 31.40
N VAL A 141 13.76 1.10 31.40
CA VAL A 141 13.39 -0.31 31.32
C VAL A 141 14.16 -1.07 32.39
N VAL A 142 13.45 -1.61 33.39
CA VAL A 142 14.07 -2.31 34.53
C VAL A 142 13.50 -3.69 34.69
N THR A 143 14.37 -4.70 34.83
CA THR A 143 13.95 -6.01 35.30
C THR A 143 14.01 -6.04 36.82
N THR A 144 12.89 -6.32 37.48
CA THR A 144 12.81 -6.38 38.95
C THR A 144 13.49 -7.64 39.47
N SER A 145 13.80 -7.67 40.77
CA SER A 145 14.33 -8.88 41.42
C SER A 145 13.37 -10.08 41.40
N GLU A 146 12.10 -9.84 41.09
CA GLU A 146 11.06 -10.86 40.96
C GLU A 146 10.88 -11.35 39.51
N GLY A 147 11.61 -10.75 38.55
CA GLY A 147 11.62 -11.16 37.14
C GLY A 147 10.62 -10.42 36.24
N SER A 148 9.87 -9.45 36.78
CA SER A 148 9.00 -8.57 36.01
C SER A 148 9.80 -7.51 35.26
N VAL A 149 9.24 -6.93 34.20
CA VAL A 149 9.82 -5.81 33.47
C VAL A 149 8.97 -4.56 33.67
N GLU A 150 9.61 -3.50 34.14
CA GLU A 150 9.03 -2.19 34.39
C GLU A 150 9.46 -1.25 33.26
N LEU A 151 8.48 -0.62 32.61
CA LEU A 151 8.66 0.37 31.55
C LEU A 151 8.19 1.73 32.05
N ASP A 152 9.03 2.74 31.92
CA ASP A 152 8.64 4.14 32.07
C ASP A 152 8.87 4.88 30.76
N TRP A 153 8.03 5.85 30.42
CA TRP A 153 8.18 6.64 29.21
C TRP A 153 7.89 8.12 29.39
N TRP A 154 8.31 8.93 28.43
CA TRP A 154 7.98 10.36 28.39
C TRP A 154 6.56 10.56 27.87
N PRO A 155 5.72 11.37 28.55
CA PRO A 155 4.37 11.62 28.07
C PRO A 155 4.37 12.38 26.75
N VAL A 156 3.49 11.96 25.85
CA VAL A 156 3.19 12.66 24.59
C VAL A 156 2.02 13.60 24.86
N GLY A 157 2.27 14.92 24.75
CA GLY A 157 1.34 15.95 25.25
C GLY A 157 -0.02 16.02 24.56
N SER A 158 -0.21 15.29 23.45
CA SER A 158 -1.47 15.19 22.70
C SER A 158 -2.02 13.77 22.62
N ALA A 159 -1.48 12.83 23.41
CA ALA A 159 -1.96 11.46 23.45
C ALA A 159 -3.27 11.34 24.25
N ASP A 160 -4.22 10.60 23.70
CA ASP A 160 -5.47 10.23 24.38
C ASP A 160 -5.30 8.97 25.25
N SER A 161 -4.36 8.09 24.89
CA SER A 161 -4.00 6.87 25.63
C SER A 161 -2.62 6.35 25.19
N TYR A 162 -2.10 5.35 25.89
CA TYR A 162 -0.94 4.56 25.45
C TYR A 162 -1.29 3.08 25.29
N ARG A 163 -0.61 2.41 24.36
CA ARG A 163 -0.62 0.94 24.25
C ARG A 163 0.77 0.38 24.34
N ILE A 164 0.88 -0.77 24.99
CA ILE A 164 2.14 -1.50 25.12
C ILE A 164 2.03 -2.78 24.32
N TYR A 165 2.94 -2.97 23.39
CA TYR A 165 3.08 -4.20 22.64
C TYR A 165 4.34 -4.93 23.07
N ARG A 166 4.32 -6.26 23.01
CA ARG A 166 5.49 -7.11 23.28
C ARG A 166 5.71 -8.16 22.22
N SER A 167 6.95 -8.50 21.92
CA SER A 167 7.31 -9.59 21.01
C SER A 167 8.58 -10.31 21.45
N ASP A 168 8.69 -11.60 21.12
CA ASP A 168 9.95 -12.36 21.15
C ASP A 168 10.69 -12.35 19.80
N ASP A 169 10.10 -11.71 18.78
CA ASP A 169 10.69 -11.51 17.45
C ASP A 169 10.49 -10.05 16.98
N PRO A 170 11.44 -9.14 17.27
CA PRO A 170 11.32 -7.74 16.86
C PRO A 170 11.50 -7.54 15.35
N SER A 171 11.82 -8.57 14.56
CA SER A 171 12.08 -8.43 13.12
C SER A 171 10.82 -8.26 12.28
N ARG A 172 9.63 -8.43 12.86
CA ARG A 172 8.34 -8.35 12.16
C ARG A 172 7.32 -7.62 13.04
N ALA A 173 6.76 -6.52 12.54
CA ALA A 173 5.72 -5.76 13.27
C ALA A 173 4.52 -6.65 13.67
N SER A 174 4.15 -7.63 12.84
CA SER A 174 3.07 -8.59 13.11
C SER A 174 3.33 -9.56 14.28
N ALA A 175 4.55 -9.65 14.78
CA ALA A 175 4.91 -10.52 15.90
C ALA A 175 4.70 -9.83 17.27
N PHE A 176 4.36 -8.54 17.28
CA PHE A 176 4.03 -7.80 18.48
C PHE A 176 2.57 -8.06 18.88
N ILE A 177 2.38 -8.50 20.13
CA ILE A 177 1.06 -8.71 20.74
C ILE A 177 0.76 -7.58 21.72
N ASP A 178 -0.50 -7.15 21.76
CA ASP A 178 -0.97 -6.14 22.73
C ASP A 178 -0.87 -6.72 24.16
N ALA A 179 -0.05 -6.08 24.98
CA ALA A 179 0.19 -6.42 26.38
C ALA A 179 -0.72 -5.62 27.34
N THR A 180 -1.42 -4.62 26.81
CA THR A 180 -2.33 -3.74 27.55
C THR A 180 -3.76 -4.25 27.48
N ALA A 181 -4.28 -4.80 28.58
CA ALA A 181 -5.69 -5.20 28.61
C ALA A 181 -6.64 -4.00 28.85
N GLU A 182 -6.36 -3.07 29.77
CA GLU A 182 -7.21 -1.87 30.00
C GLU A 182 -6.42 -0.81 30.79
N ASP A 183 -5.73 0.09 30.10
CA ASP A 183 -5.33 1.37 30.69
C ASP A 183 -5.59 2.49 29.67
N SER A 184 -6.64 3.26 29.93
CA SER A 184 -7.09 4.37 29.10
C SER A 184 -6.68 5.72 29.68
N ASP A 185 -5.79 5.75 30.67
CA ASP A 185 -5.30 6.98 31.28
C ASP A 185 -4.03 7.47 30.56
N PRO A 186 -4.09 8.57 29.77
CA PRO A 186 -2.91 9.15 29.11
C PRO A 186 -1.92 9.80 30.09
N THR A 187 -2.22 9.81 31.39
CA THR A 187 -1.27 10.22 32.43
C THR A 187 -0.49 9.05 33.02
N ASP A 188 -0.92 7.81 32.78
CA ASP A 188 -0.10 6.67 33.13
C ASP A 188 1.07 6.58 32.14
N THR A 189 2.28 6.69 32.67
CA THR A 189 3.53 6.67 31.91
C THR A 189 4.42 5.52 32.37
N HIS A 190 3.78 4.50 32.96
CA HIS A 190 4.42 3.41 33.66
C HIS A 190 3.68 2.10 33.38
N PHE A 191 4.41 1.01 33.13
CA PHE A 191 3.82 -0.32 32.90
C PHE A 191 4.70 -1.42 33.50
N VAL A 192 4.09 -2.42 34.11
CA VAL A 192 4.78 -3.60 34.64
C VAL A 192 4.32 -4.87 33.92
N ASP A 193 5.20 -5.46 33.13
CA ASP A 193 5.00 -6.79 32.54
C ASP A 193 5.45 -7.87 33.55
N GLY A 194 4.52 -8.71 33.99
CA GLY A 194 4.81 -9.85 34.87
C GLY A 194 5.41 -11.06 34.13
N ASP A 195 5.60 -11.00 32.81
CA ASP A 195 6.18 -12.08 32.04
C ASP A 195 7.71 -12.15 32.22
N SER A 196 8.18 -13.31 32.66
CA SER A 196 9.59 -13.58 32.97
C SER A 196 10.37 -14.22 31.82
N ARG A 197 9.79 -14.30 30.61
CA ARG A 197 10.50 -14.80 29.42
C ARG A 197 11.69 -13.90 29.08
N SER A 198 12.85 -14.50 28.86
CA SER A 198 14.04 -13.80 28.37
C SER A 198 13.87 -13.37 26.91
N PHE A 199 14.34 -12.17 26.56
CA PHE A 199 14.37 -11.59 25.19
C PHE A 199 13.05 -11.04 24.64
N LEU A 200 12.15 -10.60 25.51
CA LEU A 200 11.02 -9.78 25.08
C LEU A 200 11.51 -8.39 24.63
N CYS A 201 10.88 -7.88 23.59
CA CYS A 201 10.99 -6.52 23.09
C CYS A 201 9.65 -5.84 23.33
N TRP A 202 9.67 -4.56 23.71
CA TRP A 202 8.45 -3.78 23.95
C TRP A 202 8.39 -2.58 23.02
N ILE A 203 7.18 -2.23 22.59
CA ILE A 203 6.86 -0.99 21.92
C ILE A 203 5.81 -0.29 22.76
N VAL A 204 6.01 0.99 23.06
CA VAL A 204 5.00 1.85 23.65
C VAL A 204 4.53 2.81 22.55
N SER A 205 3.22 2.84 22.31
CA SER A 205 2.57 3.71 21.33
C SER A 205 1.65 4.70 22.02
N ALA A 206 1.66 5.95 21.55
CA ALA A 206 0.61 6.91 21.86
C ALA A 206 -0.55 6.78 20.86
N GLU A 207 -1.80 6.83 21.32
CA GLU A 207 -2.99 6.93 20.46
C GLU A 207 -3.58 8.36 20.50
N GLY A 208 -4.34 8.74 19.48
CA GLY A 208 -5.15 9.98 19.50
C GLY A 208 -4.43 11.30 19.21
N HIS A 209 -3.11 11.29 18.98
CA HIS A 209 -2.36 12.51 18.70
C HIS A 209 -2.39 12.96 17.22
N THR A 210 -2.20 14.25 16.97
CA THR A 210 -1.99 14.83 15.62
C THR A 210 -0.66 15.60 15.58
N GLY A 211 0.25 15.26 14.66
CA GLY A 211 1.46 16.04 14.37
C GLY A 211 2.71 15.23 14.03
N GLU A 212 3.40 15.59 12.95
CA GLU A 212 4.71 15.05 12.56
C GLU A 212 5.79 15.44 13.60
N GLY A 213 6.30 14.45 14.33
CA GLY A 213 7.41 14.61 15.28
C GLY A 213 8.59 13.72 14.89
N LEU A 214 9.80 14.30 14.88
CA LEU A 214 11.03 13.64 14.43
C LEU A 214 11.40 12.40 15.27
N TRP A 215 11.49 11.31 14.52
CA TRP A 215 11.90 9.93 14.81
C TRP A 215 13.10 9.78 15.75
N GLY A 216 12.98 8.90 16.73
CA GLY A 216 14.08 8.46 17.59
C GLY A 216 13.97 6.98 17.91
N HIS A 217 14.49 6.12 17.02
CA HIS A 217 14.70 4.70 17.30
C HIS A 217 15.62 4.49 18.51
N PHE A 218 15.28 3.53 19.37
CA PHE A 218 16.29 2.72 20.08
C PHE A 218 15.79 1.30 20.37
N GLY A 219 16.49 0.31 19.81
CA GLY A 219 16.43 -1.10 20.19
C GLY A 219 17.83 -1.57 20.55
N ARG A 220 18.02 -1.84 21.85
CA ARG A 220 19.24 -2.29 22.56
C ARG A 220 20.39 -1.30 22.75
#